data_AF-A0A838Q9E8-F1
#
_entry.id   AF-A0A838Q9E8-F1
#
_cell.length_a   1.000
_cell.length_b   1.000
_cell.length_c   1.000
_cell.angle_alpha   90.00
_cell.angle_beta   90.00
_cell.angle_gamma   90.00
#
_symmetry.space_group_name_H-M   'P 1'
#
loop_
_entity.id
_entity.type
_entity.pdbx_description
1 polymer ?
#
loop_
_entity_poly.entity_id
_entity_poly.type
_entity_poly.pdbx_seq_one_letter_code
_entity_poly.pdbx_strand_id
1 'polypeptide(L)'
;YPQAPAVNMAPHNRLAWVVKGSSGWESAKDRFPEVRRILVNLGIGCREVLGEYVWVNLALKAALNHDKVVIADCRFLNEAMAVKEAGGFLVKIDRPGHGPLDSEHELDDWDDWDLVIDNSSTIPELEQQIVKFAKGLERR
;
A
#
# COMPACT_ATOMS: atom_id res chain seq x y z
N TYR A 1 30.48 5.44 -0.52
CA TYR A 1 29.35 4.97 -1.35
C TYR A 1 29.55 5.44 -2.77
N PRO A 2 29.53 4.56 -3.79
CA PRO A 2 29.63 5.02 -5.16
C PRO A 2 28.32 5.74 -5.55
N GLN A 3 28.47 6.95 -6.08
CA GLN A 3 27.39 7.76 -6.63
C GLN A 3 26.65 6.95 -7.70
N ALA A 4 25.31 6.90 -7.63
CA ALA A 4 24.50 6.37 -8.72
C ALA A 4 24.88 7.13 -10.01
N PRO A 5 25.06 6.44 -11.15
CA PRO A 5 25.43 7.11 -12.38
C PRO A 5 24.38 8.19 -12.69
N ALA A 6 24.86 9.40 -13.05
CA ALA A 6 24.02 10.50 -13.46
C ALA A 6 23.04 9.99 -14.54
N VAL A 7 21.74 10.01 -14.23
CA VAL A 7 20.71 9.66 -15.19
C VAL A 7 20.79 10.71 -16.29
N ASN A 8 21.43 10.37 -17.40
CA ASN A 8 21.53 11.25 -18.55
C ASN A 8 20.10 11.56 -19.01
N MET A 9 19.69 12.82 -18.93
CA MET A 9 18.34 13.27 -19.29
C MET A 9 18.20 13.28 -20.82
N ALA A 10 18.24 12.09 -21.43
CA ALA A 10 17.73 11.90 -22.77
C ALA A 10 16.19 12.06 -22.75
N PRO A 11 15.57 12.58 -23.81
CA PRO A 11 14.14 12.97 -23.82
C PRO A 11 13.15 11.82 -23.55
N HIS A 12 13.59 10.55 -23.53
CA HIS A 12 12.75 9.37 -23.30
C HIS A 12 13.47 8.35 -22.40
N ASN A 13 13.43 8.55 -21.08
CA ASN A 13 13.89 7.53 -20.14
C ASN A 13 12.81 6.47 -19.94
N ARG A 14 13.14 5.20 -20.20
CA ARG A 14 12.25 4.06 -19.89
C ARG A 14 12.04 3.99 -18.38
N LEU A 15 10.79 3.78 -17.94
CA LEU A 15 10.45 3.67 -16.51
C LEU A 15 11.33 2.65 -15.78
N ALA A 16 11.56 1.48 -16.37
CA ALA A 16 12.43 0.44 -15.80
C ALA A 16 13.86 0.94 -15.50
N TRP A 17 14.39 1.83 -16.34
CA TRP A 17 15.72 2.43 -16.14
C TRP A 17 15.69 3.50 -15.05
N VAL A 18 14.63 4.30 -14.96
CA VAL A 18 14.44 5.28 -13.88
C VAL A 18 14.38 4.58 -12.52
N VAL A 19 13.61 3.49 -12.43
CA VAL A 19 13.48 2.69 -11.19
C VAL A 19 14.84 2.08 -10.82
N LYS A 20 15.52 1.42 -11.76
CA LYS A 20 16.83 0.81 -11.51
C LYS A 20 17.89 1.86 -11.14
N GLY A 21 17.93 2.98 -11.86
CA GLY A 21 18.87 4.08 -11.61
C GLY A 21 18.63 4.80 -10.28
N SER A 22 17.38 4.79 -9.80
CA SER A 22 17.02 5.37 -8.50
C SER A 22 17.18 4.40 -7.33
N SER A 23 17.64 3.17 -7.58
CA SER A 23 17.73 2.11 -6.55
C SER A 23 16.35 1.65 -6.01
N GLY A 24 15.33 1.66 -6.85
CA GLY A 24 14.00 1.12 -6.53
C GLY A 24 12.86 2.13 -6.67
N TRP A 25 11.64 1.65 -6.40
CA TRP A 25 10.41 2.41 -6.60
C TRP A 25 10.27 3.60 -5.65
N GLU A 26 10.64 3.47 -4.37
CA GLU A 26 10.52 4.54 -3.40
C GLU A 26 11.33 5.78 -3.82
N SER A 27 12.64 5.59 -4.03
CA SER A 27 13.48 6.71 -4.43
C SER A 27 13.13 7.23 -5.84
N ALA A 28 12.62 6.39 -6.74
CA ALA A 28 12.15 6.85 -8.05
C ALA A 28 10.94 7.78 -7.94
N LYS A 29 9.96 7.45 -7.07
CA LYS A 29 8.77 8.29 -6.82
C LYS A 29 9.16 9.63 -6.20
N ASP A 30 10.13 9.65 -5.29
CA ASP A 30 10.58 10.88 -4.63
C ASP A 30 11.37 11.80 -5.57
N ARG A 31 12.24 11.22 -6.40
CA ARG A 31 13.10 11.97 -7.32
C ARG A 31 12.37 12.43 -8.59
N PHE A 32 11.37 11.69 -9.03
CA PHE A 32 10.66 11.93 -10.28
C PHE A 32 9.14 11.86 -10.04
N PRO A 33 8.47 13.00 -9.80
CA PRO A 33 7.02 13.05 -9.53
C PRO A 33 6.17 12.35 -10.62
N GLU A 34 6.67 12.35 -11.86
CA GLU A 34 6.02 11.66 -12.98
C GLU A 34 5.84 10.16 -12.76
N VAL A 35 6.76 9.52 -12.03
CA VAL A 35 6.67 8.09 -11.71
C VAL A 35 5.41 7.83 -10.89
N ARG A 36 5.15 8.65 -9.87
CA ARG A 36 3.92 8.54 -9.07
C ARG A 36 2.69 8.80 -9.92
N ARG A 37 2.70 9.86 -10.75
CA ARG A 37 1.57 10.20 -11.63
C ARG A 37 1.21 9.07 -12.59
N ILE A 38 2.19 8.44 -13.23
CA ILE A 38 1.97 7.31 -14.14
C ILE A 38 1.35 6.12 -13.37
N LEU A 39 1.87 5.78 -12.20
CA LEU A 39 1.37 4.65 -11.41
C LEU A 39 -0.07 4.87 -10.95
N VAL A 40 -0.40 6.07 -10.47
CA VAL A 40 -1.76 6.43 -10.05
C VAL A 40 -2.71 6.38 -11.24
N ASN A 41 -2.36 7.03 -12.35
CA ASN A 41 -3.21 7.05 -13.55
C ASN A 41 -3.42 5.66 -14.14
N LEU A 42 -2.37 4.82 -14.16
CA LEU A 42 -2.49 3.42 -14.60
C LEU A 42 -3.40 2.63 -13.65
N GLY A 43 -3.22 2.78 -12.34
CA GLY A 43 -4.03 2.11 -11.32
C GLY A 43 -5.52 2.42 -11.48
N ILE A 44 -5.86 3.71 -11.60
CA ILE A 44 -7.24 4.18 -11.81
C ILE A 44 -7.76 3.73 -13.18
N GLY A 45 -7.00 3.95 -14.26
CA GLY A 45 -7.43 3.56 -15.61
C GLY A 45 -7.68 2.07 -15.76
N CYS A 46 -6.91 1.21 -15.08
CA CYS A 46 -7.20 -0.22 -15.04
C CYS A 46 -8.55 -0.52 -14.35
N ARG A 47 -8.90 0.18 -13.27
CA ARG A 47 -10.21 0.01 -12.61
C ARG A 47 -11.35 0.45 -13.51
N GLU A 48 -11.19 1.55 -14.23
CA GLU A 48 -12.20 2.06 -15.16
C GLU A 48 -12.46 1.10 -16.34
N VAL A 49 -11.39 0.51 -16.89
CA VAL A 49 -11.48 -0.33 -18.10
C VAL A 49 -11.76 -1.80 -17.80
N LEU A 50 -11.14 -2.35 -16.74
CA LEU A 50 -11.19 -3.78 -16.41
C LEU A 50 -12.15 -4.08 -15.23
N GLY A 51 -12.67 -3.04 -14.58
CA GLY A 51 -13.57 -3.13 -13.44
C GLY A 51 -12.87 -2.86 -12.10
N GLU A 52 -13.63 -2.34 -11.14
CA GLU A 52 -13.15 -1.90 -9.82
C GLU A 52 -12.47 -3.01 -9.01
N TYR A 53 -12.81 -4.27 -9.28
CA TYR A 53 -12.24 -5.45 -8.61
C TYR A 53 -10.98 -6.00 -9.29
N VAL A 54 -10.44 -5.34 -10.33
CA VAL A 54 -9.27 -5.87 -11.07
C VAL A 54 -8.08 -6.15 -10.14
N TRP A 55 -7.75 -5.22 -9.25
CA TRP A 55 -6.63 -5.37 -8.32
C TRP A 55 -6.96 -6.32 -7.16
N VAL A 56 -8.19 -6.24 -6.65
CA VAL A 56 -8.71 -7.14 -5.59
C VAL A 56 -8.61 -8.60 -6.01
N ASN A 57 -9.14 -8.93 -7.19
CA ASN A 57 -9.18 -10.30 -7.69
C ASN A 57 -7.77 -10.85 -7.91
N LEU A 58 -6.84 -10.03 -8.40
CA LEU A 58 -5.45 -10.42 -8.57
C LEU A 58 -4.76 -10.65 -7.22
N ALA A 59 -4.95 -9.75 -6.26
CA ALA A 59 -4.35 -9.85 -4.93
C ALA A 59 -4.86 -11.07 -4.16
N LEU A 60 -6.19 -11.29 -4.11
CA LEU A 60 -6.77 -12.45 -3.43
C LEU A 60 -6.37 -13.76 -4.10
N LYS A 61 -6.33 -13.81 -5.44
CA LYS A 61 -5.85 -15.00 -6.15
C LYS A 61 -4.38 -15.31 -5.84
N ALA A 62 -3.54 -14.30 -5.73
CA ALA A 62 -2.14 -14.48 -5.32
C ALA A 62 -2.05 -14.98 -3.87
N ALA A 63 -2.89 -14.43 -2.98
CA ALA A 63 -2.93 -14.76 -1.55
C ALA A 63 -3.22 -16.25 -1.28
N LEU A 64 -4.03 -16.90 -2.13
CA LEU A 64 -4.35 -18.34 -2.01
C LEU A 64 -3.11 -19.27 -2.06
N ASN A 65 -1.95 -18.78 -2.51
CA ASN A 65 -0.73 -19.57 -2.59
C ASN A 65 0.18 -19.44 -1.35
N HIS A 66 -0.30 -18.79 -0.30
CA HIS A 66 0.48 -18.48 0.90
C HIS A 66 -0.35 -18.71 2.16
N ASP A 67 0.28 -19.20 3.23
CA ASP A 67 -0.41 -19.47 4.49
C ASP A 67 -0.74 -18.20 5.28
N LYS A 68 0.13 -17.18 5.19
CA LYS A 68 0.00 -15.88 5.88
C LYS A 68 0.30 -14.78 4.88
N VAL A 69 -0.65 -13.85 4.72
CA VAL A 69 -0.57 -12.77 3.74
C VAL A 69 -0.88 -11.43 4.41
N VAL A 70 -0.10 -10.41 4.04
CA VAL A 70 -0.33 -9.02 4.44
C VAL A 70 -0.52 -8.19 3.19
N ILE A 71 -1.65 -7.50 3.09
CA ILE A 71 -1.93 -6.53 2.03
C ILE A 71 -1.73 -5.15 2.66
N ALA A 72 -0.60 -4.51 2.36
CA ALA A 72 -0.17 -3.29 3.07
C ALA A 72 -0.79 -1.99 2.54
N ASP A 73 -1.42 -2.01 1.36
CA ASP A 73 -1.90 -0.81 0.66
C ASP A 73 -3.36 -1.01 0.26
N CYS A 74 -4.28 -0.86 1.24
CA CYS A 74 -5.73 -0.90 1.06
C CYS A 74 -6.26 0.53 1.05
N ARG A 75 -6.79 0.99 -0.08
CA ARG A 75 -7.18 2.39 -0.31
C ARG A 75 -8.66 2.57 -0.59
N PHE A 76 -9.31 1.53 -1.10
CA PHE A 76 -10.70 1.61 -1.57
C PHE A 76 -11.64 0.78 -0.70
N LEU A 77 -12.91 1.20 -0.64
CA LEU A 77 -13.93 0.49 0.13
C LEU A 77 -14.10 -0.96 -0.32
N ASN A 78 -14.07 -1.19 -1.64
CA ASN A 78 -14.23 -2.52 -2.22
C ASN A 78 -13.07 -3.47 -1.88
N GLU A 79 -11.87 -2.94 -1.64
CA GLU A 79 -10.71 -3.72 -1.19
C GLU A 79 -10.92 -4.16 0.26
N ALA A 80 -11.33 -3.24 1.13
CA ALA A 80 -11.61 -3.51 2.54
C ALA A 80 -12.71 -4.57 2.71
N MET A 81 -13.83 -4.40 1.98
CA MET A 81 -14.93 -5.36 1.96
C MET A 81 -14.48 -6.74 1.51
N ALA A 82 -13.73 -6.84 0.41
CA ALA A 82 -13.27 -8.11 -0.12
C ALA A 82 -12.32 -8.85 0.83
N VAL A 83 -11.49 -8.12 1.58
CA VAL A 83 -10.65 -8.71 2.64
C VAL A 83 -11.52 -9.31 3.75
N LYS A 84 -12.54 -8.58 4.23
CA LYS A 84 -13.46 -9.07 5.27
C LYS A 84 -14.27 -10.27 4.80
N GLU A 85 -14.80 -10.23 3.57
CA GLU A 85 -15.53 -11.36 2.96
C GLU A 85 -14.66 -12.61 2.81
N ALA A 86 -13.35 -12.44 2.57
CA ALA A 86 -12.39 -13.53 2.54
C ALA A 86 -11.98 -14.04 3.95
N GLY A 87 -12.56 -13.50 5.03
CA GLY A 87 -12.22 -13.84 6.41
C GLY A 87 -10.93 -13.22 6.92
N GLY A 88 -10.40 -12.22 6.22
CA GLY A 88 -9.24 -11.45 6.63
C GLY A 88 -9.55 -10.40 7.70
N PHE A 89 -8.50 -9.78 8.22
CA PHE A 89 -8.58 -8.73 9.23
C PHE A 89 -8.17 -7.39 8.63
N LEU A 90 -8.91 -6.34 8.98
CA LEU A 90 -8.57 -4.96 8.64
C LEU A 90 -7.89 -4.27 9.82
N VAL A 91 -6.69 -3.75 9.57
CA VAL A 91 -5.89 -3.03 10.57
C VAL A 91 -5.63 -1.61 10.08
N LYS A 92 -6.11 -0.62 10.83
CA LYS A 92 -5.82 0.81 10.60
C LYS A 92 -4.63 1.23 11.45
N ILE A 93 -3.66 1.90 10.83
CA ILE A 93 -2.59 2.58 11.56
C ILE A 93 -2.92 4.07 11.54
N ASP A 94 -3.30 4.61 12.69
CA ASP A 94 -3.64 6.02 12.84
C ASP A 94 -2.43 6.81 13.33
N ARG A 95 -2.07 7.89 12.63
CA ARG A 95 -0.96 8.76 13.01
C ARG A 95 -1.49 10.19 13.18
N PRO A 96 -1.81 10.61 14.41
CA PRO A 96 -2.35 11.94 14.66
C PRO A 96 -1.50 13.06 14.04
N GLY A 97 -2.17 14.02 13.39
CA GLY A 97 -1.52 15.15 12.73
C GLY A 97 -0.91 14.86 11.35
N HIS A 98 -1.03 13.63 10.84
CA HIS A 98 -0.74 13.29 9.44
C HIS A 98 -2.04 12.82 8.78
N GLY A 99 -2.64 13.68 7.96
CA GLY A 99 -3.85 13.34 7.21
C GLY A 99 -3.54 12.45 5.99
N PRO A 100 -4.56 11.76 5.45
CA PRO A 100 -4.44 11.07 4.17
C PRO A 100 -4.01 12.08 3.09
N LEU A 101 -3.17 11.62 2.17
CA LEU A 101 -2.90 12.40 0.95
C LEU A 101 -4.18 12.40 0.10
N ASP A 102 -4.41 13.48 -0.65
CA ASP A 102 -5.64 13.94 -1.34
C ASP A 102 -6.48 12.93 -2.18
N SER A 103 -6.17 11.63 -2.17
CA SER A 103 -6.85 10.57 -2.94
C SER A 103 -7.47 9.43 -2.11
N GLU A 104 -7.47 9.49 -0.76
CA GLU A 104 -7.81 8.36 0.12
C GLU A 104 -9.01 8.65 1.04
N HIS A 105 -10.15 9.07 0.48
CA HIS A 105 -11.33 9.42 1.29
C HIS A 105 -12.35 8.30 1.46
N GLU A 106 -12.29 7.23 0.65
CA GLU A 106 -13.33 6.17 0.69
C GLU A 106 -13.36 5.39 2.00
N LEU A 107 -12.23 5.35 2.73
CA LEU A 107 -12.12 4.67 4.02
C LEU A 107 -12.16 5.63 5.22
N ASP A 108 -12.36 6.94 4.99
CA ASP A 108 -12.45 7.93 6.07
C ASP A 108 -13.68 7.65 6.96
N ASP A 109 -14.80 7.26 6.35
CA ASP A 109 -16.07 6.93 7.03
C ASP A 109 -16.18 5.45 7.45
N TRP A 110 -15.16 4.63 7.19
CA TRP A 110 -15.18 3.21 7.57
C TRP A 110 -14.88 3.04 9.07
N ASP A 111 -15.73 2.29 9.77
CA ASP A 111 -15.65 2.05 11.22
C ASP A 111 -15.46 0.57 11.62
N ASP A 112 -15.68 -0.39 10.71
CA ASP A 112 -15.52 -1.83 10.95
C ASP A 112 -14.04 -2.29 10.82
N TRP A 113 -13.17 -1.69 11.62
CA TRP A 113 -11.78 -2.11 11.76
C TRP A 113 -11.64 -3.19 12.83
N ASP A 114 -10.89 -4.26 12.53
CA ASP A 114 -10.58 -5.30 13.52
C ASP A 114 -9.52 -4.82 14.54
N LEU A 115 -8.69 -3.88 14.12
CA LEU A 115 -7.73 -3.20 14.98
C LEU A 115 -7.45 -1.79 14.47
N VAL A 116 -7.45 -0.82 15.39
CA VAL A 116 -6.89 0.51 15.15
C VAL A 116 -5.66 0.66 16.04
N ILE A 117 -4.51 0.93 15.43
CA ILE A 117 -3.23 1.12 16.12
C ILE A 117 -2.92 2.61 16.14
N ASP A 118 -2.78 3.16 17.34
CA ASP A 118 -2.28 4.53 17.51
C ASP A 118 -0.75 4.56 17.35
N ASN A 119 -0.31 5.32 16.36
CA ASN A 119 1.09 5.59 16.02
C ASN A 119 1.51 7.01 16.44
N SER A 120 1.07 7.45 17.63
CA SER A 120 1.46 8.72 18.25
C SER A 120 2.72 8.63 19.13
N SER A 121 3.21 7.42 19.41
CA SER A 121 4.31 7.19 20.36
C SER A 121 5.60 6.70 19.69
N THR A 122 6.27 5.68 20.23
CA THR A 122 7.57 5.18 19.77
C THR A 122 7.46 3.96 18.86
N ILE A 123 8.47 3.73 18.01
CA ILE A 123 8.55 2.52 17.16
C ILE A 123 8.44 1.23 17.97
N PRO A 124 9.13 1.06 19.12
CA PRO A 124 8.98 -0.13 19.95
C PRO A 124 7.54 -0.35 20.47
N GLU A 125 6.80 0.71 20.77
CA GLU A 125 5.41 0.59 21.19
C GLU A 125 4.49 0.18 20.04
N LEU A 126 4.71 0.73 18.84
CA LEU A 126 4.04 0.28 17.63
C LEU A 126 4.29 -1.22 17.36
N GLU A 127 5.55 -1.66 17.46
CA GLU A 127 5.92 -3.07 17.31
C GLU A 127 5.21 -3.95 18.36
N GLN A 128 5.15 -3.53 19.62
CA GLN A 128 4.46 -4.28 20.68
C GLN A 128 2.97 -4.45 20.41
N GLN A 129 2.30 -3.39 19.92
CA GLN A 129 0.87 -3.45 19.57
C GLN A 129 0.62 -4.47 18.45
N ILE A 130 1.43 -4.45 17.38
CA ILE A 130 1.34 -5.39 16.26
C ILE A 130 1.61 -6.83 16.71
N VAL A 131 2.67 -7.06 17.48
CA VAL A 131 3.03 -8.41 17.96
C VAL A 131 1.93 -8.97 18.88
N LYS A 132 1.34 -8.14 19.74
CA LYS A 132 0.24 -8.56 20.61
C LYS A 132 -0.97 -9.01 19.80
N PHE A 133 -1.33 -8.26 18.75
CA PHE A 133 -2.41 -8.61 17.84
C PHE A 133 -2.12 -9.90 17.08
N ALA A 134 -0.96 -10.01 16.44
CA ALA A 134 -0.58 -11.20 15.67
C ALA A 134 -0.60 -12.48 16.53
N LYS A 135 -0.11 -12.42 17.78
CA LYS A 135 -0.20 -13.53 18.74
C LYS A 135 -1.63 -13.83 19.20
N GLY A 136 -2.55 -12.88 19.08
CA GLY A 136 -3.97 -13.09 19.33
C GLY A 136 -4.65 -13.87 18.21
N LEU A 137 -4.20 -13.67 16.96
CA LEU A 137 -4.70 -14.40 15.79
C LEU A 137 -4.33 -15.89 15.83
N GLU A 138 -3.11 -16.23 16.25
CA GLU A 138 -2.63 -17.62 16.30
C GLU A 138 -3.32 -18.49 17.37
N ARG A 139 -4.13 -17.88 18.25
CA ARG A 139 -4.86 -18.57 19.32
C ARG A 139 -6.32 -18.87 18.97
N ARG A 140 -6.76 -18.52 17.77
CA ARG A 140 -8.09 -18.82 17.23
C ARG A 140 -7.99 -19.96 16.22
#